data_AF-A0AAN0SQ90-F1
#
_entry.id   AF-A0AAN0SQ90-F1
#
_cell.length_a   1.000
_cell.length_b   1.000
_cell.length_c   1.000
_cell.angle_alpha   90.00
_cell.angle_beta   90.00
_cell.angle_gamma   90.00
#
_symmetry.space_group_name_H-M   'P 1'
#
loop_
_entity.id
_entity.type
_entity.pdbx_description
1 polymer ?
#
loop_
_entity_poly.entity_id
_entity_poly.type
_entity_poly.pdbx_seq_one_letter_code
_entity_poly.pdbx_strand_id
1 'polypeptide(L)'
;MNTENKDLLEPFSWTAFAIAIAVGIIKDLAGDYIKKTFLNSGINFDKIVKQSIEEICSYIDAKVDEAFLKQYISACEHLRKQLKYYADTKDVAVLMAAQIYASELVEDFKSYEIKGFGGLVIACNLHLLTLKALSEIPEKAEWRVPFEDTCKEYVVILEEALNVYVELFKKTYSKTYINIETSEYEMHVFHKGERVAACRYPGFGPCIEKAKKIVENAPNEHIPYIKCKEMIQTYKEFKVPIAYQNLLFNQNVIKYLN
;
A
#
# COMPACT_ATOMS: atom_id res chain seq x y z
N MET A 1 -6.40 12.65 -37.84
CA MET A 1 -6.07 11.34 -37.24
C MET A 1 -4.83 11.55 -36.41
N ASN A 2 -4.97 11.77 -35.10
CA ASN A 2 -3.86 11.86 -34.17
C ASN A 2 -3.84 10.60 -33.31
N THR A 3 -2.72 9.91 -33.36
CA THR A 3 -2.37 8.70 -32.62
C THR A 3 -1.65 9.08 -31.33
N GLU A 4 -2.40 9.57 -30.33
CA GLU A 4 -1.90 9.73 -28.97
C GLU A 4 -2.96 9.20 -27.99
N ASN A 5 -2.51 8.44 -26.98
CA ASN A 5 -3.29 7.70 -25.97
C ASN A 5 -3.83 6.30 -26.34
N LYS A 6 -2.99 5.44 -26.92
CA LYS A 6 -3.21 3.97 -26.87
C LYS A 6 -2.37 3.23 -25.81
N ASP A 7 -1.49 3.92 -25.08
CA ASP A 7 -0.56 3.30 -24.14
C ASP A 7 -1.00 3.34 -22.65
N LEU A 8 -2.28 3.60 -22.36
CA LEU A 8 -2.83 3.62 -20.99
C LEU A 8 -3.59 2.33 -20.60
N LEU A 9 -3.27 1.19 -21.22
CA LEU A 9 -4.03 -0.06 -21.02
C LEU A 9 -3.16 -1.26 -20.61
N GLU A 10 -2.16 -1.07 -19.75
CA GLU A 10 -1.94 -2.11 -18.75
C GLU A 10 -3.11 -2.06 -17.75
N PRO A 11 -3.66 -3.19 -17.27
CA PRO A 11 -4.65 -3.14 -16.21
C PRO A 11 -4.04 -2.43 -15.01
N PHE A 12 -4.60 -1.28 -14.67
CA PHE A 12 -4.13 -0.43 -13.58
C PHE A 12 -4.16 -1.21 -12.25
N SER A 13 -2.99 -1.74 -11.86
CA SER A 13 -2.83 -2.59 -10.66
C SER A 13 -3.10 -1.81 -9.37
N TRP A 14 -3.51 -2.50 -8.30
CA TRP A 14 -3.75 -1.86 -7.01
C TRP A 14 -2.50 -1.22 -6.41
N THR A 15 -1.32 -1.77 -6.71
CA THR A 15 -0.03 -1.20 -6.29
C THR A 15 0.29 0.10 -7.02
N ALA A 16 0.00 0.18 -8.32
CA ALA A 16 0.12 1.41 -9.10
C ALA A 16 -0.85 2.47 -8.58
N PHE A 17 -2.08 2.08 -8.23
CA PHE A 17 -3.05 2.96 -7.60
C PHE A 17 -2.56 3.51 -6.26
N ALA A 18 -2.06 2.64 -5.38
CA ALA A 18 -1.55 3.01 -4.08
C ALA A 18 -0.37 4.00 -4.20
N ILE A 19 0.61 3.71 -5.06
CA ILE A 19 1.74 4.61 -5.35
C ILE A 19 1.24 5.95 -5.89
N ALA A 20 0.31 5.93 -6.84
CA ALA A 20 -0.22 7.15 -7.42
C ALA A 20 -0.81 8.06 -6.33
N ILE A 21 -1.65 7.51 -5.43
CA ILE A 21 -2.20 8.27 -4.29
C ILE A 21 -1.08 8.82 -3.40
N ALA A 22 -0.11 7.98 -3.01
CA ALA A 22 1.00 8.40 -2.16
C ALA A 22 1.80 9.56 -2.78
N VAL A 23 2.10 9.47 -4.08
CA VAL A 23 2.78 10.53 -4.84
C VAL A 23 1.92 11.79 -4.90
N GLY A 24 0.61 11.65 -5.12
CA GLY A 24 -0.34 12.76 -5.15
C GLY A 24 -0.43 13.51 -3.82
N ILE A 25 -0.47 12.79 -2.70
CA ILE A 25 -0.47 13.37 -1.34
C ILE A 25 0.75 14.25 -1.10
N ILE A 26 1.91 13.87 -1.67
CA ILE A 26 3.17 14.55 -1.44
C ILE A 26 3.43 15.71 -2.41
N LYS A 27 3.03 15.57 -3.68
CA LYS A 27 3.42 16.50 -4.74
C LYS A 27 2.38 17.57 -5.07
N ASP A 28 1.09 17.31 -4.83
CA ASP A 28 -0.03 18.14 -5.32
C ASP A 28 -0.94 18.66 -4.20
N LEU A 29 -1.85 19.58 -4.56
CA LEU A 29 -3.03 19.90 -3.76
C LEU A 29 -3.96 18.67 -3.73
N ALA A 30 -4.17 18.08 -2.55
CA ALA A 30 -4.94 16.85 -2.41
C ALA A 30 -6.35 16.96 -3.01
N GLY A 31 -6.99 18.13 -2.92
CA GLY A 31 -8.30 18.38 -3.52
C GLY A 31 -8.34 18.20 -5.04
N ASP A 32 -7.29 18.60 -5.76
CA ASP A 32 -7.18 18.44 -7.22
C ASP A 32 -6.78 17.01 -7.59
N TYR A 33 -5.99 16.36 -6.75
CA TYR A 33 -5.62 14.97 -6.91
C TYR A 33 -6.81 14.03 -6.73
N ILE A 34 -7.64 14.25 -5.69
CA ILE A 34 -8.91 13.53 -5.48
C ILE A 34 -9.78 13.62 -6.73
N LYS A 35 -9.86 14.81 -7.34
CA LYS A 35 -10.62 15.02 -8.58
C LYS A 35 -10.04 14.24 -9.77
N LYS A 36 -8.73 14.31 -10.01
CA LYS A 36 -8.09 13.54 -11.10
C LYS A 36 -8.26 12.03 -10.92
N THR A 37 -8.10 11.55 -9.69
CA THR A 37 -8.04 10.11 -9.36
C THR A 37 -9.41 9.45 -9.26
N PHE A 38 -10.42 10.14 -8.72
CA PHE A 38 -11.73 9.53 -8.45
C PHE A 38 -12.87 10.02 -9.36
N LEU A 39 -12.72 11.17 -10.01
CA LEU A 39 -13.74 11.70 -10.92
C LEU A 39 -13.47 11.40 -12.40
N ASN A 40 -12.20 11.36 -12.84
CA ASN A 40 -11.87 11.35 -14.26
C ASN A 40 -11.20 10.07 -14.79
N SER A 41 -10.94 9.10 -13.93
CA SER A 41 -9.98 8.03 -14.24
C SER A 41 -10.57 6.78 -14.89
N GLY A 42 -11.90 6.63 -14.98
CA GLY A 42 -12.54 5.40 -15.46
C GLY A 42 -12.15 4.15 -14.66
N ILE A 43 -11.53 4.35 -13.49
CA ILE A 43 -11.00 3.28 -12.64
C ILE A 43 -12.15 2.48 -12.05
N ASN A 44 -12.09 1.16 -12.22
CA ASN A 44 -12.95 0.23 -11.50
C ASN A 44 -12.36 0.01 -10.10
N PHE A 45 -12.79 0.85 -9.16
CA PHE A 45 -12.26 0.87 -7.80
C PHE A 45 -12.58 -0.42 -7.04
N ASP A 46 -13.78 -0.98 -7.21
CA ASP A 46 -14.16 -2.28 -6.65
C ASP A 46 -13.19 -3.38 -7.10
N LYS A 47 -12.83 -3.38 -8.40
CA LYS A 47 -11.85 -4.32 -8.95
C LYS A 47 -10.48 -4.14 -8.31
N ILE A 48 -10.03 -2.91 -8.10
CA ILE A 48 -8.73 -2.63 -7.46
C ILE A 48 -8.68 -3.15 -6.03
N VAL A 49 -9.70 -2.82 -5.23
CA VAL A 49 -9.77 -3.27 -3.83
C VAL A 49 -9.84 -4.79 -3.78
N LYS A 50 -10.65 -5.40 -4.64
CA LYS A 50 -10.75 -6.86 -4.78
C LYS A 50 -9.40 -7.51 -5.11
N GLN A 51 -8.74 -7.03 -6.16
CA GLN A 51 -7.43 -7.53 -6.59
C GLN A 51 -6.39 -7.42 -5.49
N SER A 52 -6.39 -6.35 -4.69
CA SER A 52 -5.43 -6.18 -3.59
C SER A 52 -5.51 -7.28 -2.52
N ILE A 53 -6.70 -7.81 -2.26
CA ILE A 53 -6.90 -8.88 -1.27
C ILE A 53 -6.66 -10.25 -1.92
N GLU A 54 -7.19 -10.47 -3.13
CA GLU A 54 -7.03 -11.73 -3.85
C GLU A 54 -5.56 -12.04 -4.15
N GLU A 55 -4.79 -11.05 -4.62
CA GLU A 55 -3.37 -11.22 -4.92
C GLU A 55 -2.59 -11.60 -3.66
N ILE A 56 -2.79 -10.87 -2.54
CA ILE A 56 -2.11 -11.15 -1.28
C ILE A 56 -2.46 -12.54 -0.76
N CYS A 57 -3.75 -12.90 -0.73
CA CYS A 57 -4.20 -14.23 -0.33
C CYS A 57 -3.60 -15.33 -1.22
N SER A 58 -3.49 -15.11 -2.54
CA SER A 58 -2.88 -16.08 -3.46
C SER A 58 -1.40 -16.32 -3.16
N TYR A 59 -0.65 -15.27 -2.80
CA TYR A 59 0.78 -15.36 -2.52
C TYR A 59 1.12 -16.08 -1.22
N ILE A 60 0.23 -15.98 -0.23
CA ILE A 60 0.42 -16.62 1.08
C ILE A 60 -0.35 -17.94 1.22
N ASP A 61 -0.98 -18.44 0.15
CA ASP A 61 -1.84 -19.64 0.15
C ASP A 61 -2.97 -19.57 1.20
N ALA A 62 -3.64 -18.41 1.26
CA ALA A 62 -4.79 -18.17 2.14
C ALA A 62 -6.10 -18.10 1.35
N LYS A 63 -7.20 -18.48 2.00
CA LYS A 63 -8.55 -18.29 1.46
C LYS A 63 -9.04 -16.87 1.70
N VAL A 64 -9.68 -16.30 0.68
CA VAL A 64 -10.41 -15.04 0.80
C VAL A 64 -11.73 -15.29 1.52
N ASP A 65 -12.01 -14.50 2.55
CA ASP A 65 -13.35 -14.40 3.12
C ASP A 65 -14.19 -13.46 2.25
N GLU A 66 -15.16 -14.03 1.52
CA GLU A 66 -16.02 -13.29 0.60
C GLU A 66 -16.99 -12.33 1.33
N ALA A 67 -17.41 -12.68 2.54
CA ALA A 67 -18.31 -11.83 3.33
C ALA A 67 -17.56 -10.59 3.82
N PHE A 68 -16.35 -10.81 4.34
CA PHE A 68 -15.39 -9.76 4.62
C PHE A 68 -15.21 -8.90 3.36
N LEU A 69 -14.69 -9.47 2.27
CA LEU A 69 -14.34 -8.74 1.04
C LEU A 69 -15.46 -7.84 0.52
N LYS A 70 -16.71 -8.33 0.53
CA LYS A 70 -17.89 -7.56 0.11
C LYS A 70 -18.14 -6.34 1.01
N GLN A 71 -17.99 -6.49 2.32
CA GLN A 71 -18.11 -5.39 3.27
C GLN A 71 -17.05 -4.30 3.00
N TYR A 72 -15.80 -4.68 2.73
CA TYR A 72 -14.73 -3.72 2.46
C TYR A 72 -14.88 -2.99 1.15
N ILE A 73 -15.25 -3.69 0.07
CA ILE A 73 -15.54 -3.03 -1.19
C ILE A 73 -16.62 -1.97 -0.98
N SER A 74 -17.67 -2.30 -0.23
CA SER A 74 -18.73 -1.34 0.11
C SER A 74 -18.22 -0.15 0.94
N ALA A 75 -17.33 -0.39 1.92
CA ALA A 75 -16.75 0.66 2.76
C ALA A 75 -15.86 1.61 1.95
N CYS A 76 -14.92 1.05 1.18
CA CYS A 76 -14.03 1.83 0.33
C CYS A 76 -14.84 2.64 -0.72
N GLU A 77 -15.90 2.05 -1.29
CA GLU A 77 -16.78 2.74 -2.24
C GLU A 77 -17.60 3.86 -1.58
N HIS A 78 -18.03 3.67 -0.33
CA HIS A 78 -18.67 4.72 0.45
C HIS A 78 -17.73 5.92 0.65
N LEU A 79 -16.50 5.66 1.10
CA LEU A 79 -15.47 6.68 1.28
C LEU A 79 -15.15 7.40 -0.04
N ARG A 80 -15.03 6.64 -1.15
CA ARG A 80 -14.84 7.21 -2.48
C ARG A 80 -15.95 8.19 -2.86
N LYS A 81 -17.21 7.85 -2.59
CA LYS A 81 -18.36 8.75 -2.86
C LYS A 81 -18.30 10.02 -2.03
N GLN A 82 -17.91 9.94 -0.76
CA GLN A 82 -17.74 11.13 0.09
C GLN A 82 -16.62 12.03 -0.42
N LEU A 83 -15.46 11.46 -0.76
CA LEU A 83 -14.33 12.19 -1.34
C LEU A 83 -14.71 12.86 -2.67
N LYS A 84 -15.46 12.16 -3.51
CA LYS A 84 -16.02 12.72 -4.75
C LYS A 84 -16.96 13.89 -4.46
N TYR A 85 -17.90 13.72 -3.54
CA TYR A 85 -18.83 14.78 -3.17
C TYR A 85 -18.11 16.01 -2.64
N TYR A 86 -17.11 15.84 -1.77
CA TYR A 86 -16.25 16.92 -1.32
C TYR A 86 -15.51 17.59 -2.48
N ALA A 87 -14.97 16.84 -3.43
CA ALA A 87 -14.27 17.42 -4.58
C ALA A 87 -15.18 18.33 -5.42
N ASP A 88 -16.46 17.99 -5.55
CA ASP A 88 -17.46 18.73 -6.29
C ASP A 88 -18.03 19.94 -5.53
N THR A 89 -18.21 19.82 -4.21
CA THR A 89 -18.96 20.80 -3.39
C THR A 89 -18.10 21.64 -2.46
N LYS A 90 -16.88 21.18 -2.16
CA LYS A 90 -16.00 21.70 -1.11
C LYS A 90 -16.61 21.68 0.30
N ASP A 91 -17.59 20.79 0.54
CA ASP A 91 -18.22 20.63 1.85
C ASP A 91 -17.25 19.99 2.87
N VAL A 92 -16.71 20.82 3.76
CA VAL A 92 -15.75 20.41 4.78
C VAL A 92 -16.34 19.42 5.79
N ALA A 93 -17.65 19.47 6.06
CA ALA A 93 -18.28 18.51 6.98
C ALA A 93 -18.25 17.10 6.40
N VAL A 94 -18.42 16.95 5.08
CA VAL A 94 -18.26 15.66 4.40
C VAL A 94 -16.83 15.17 4.44
N LEU A 95 -15.84 16.06 4.28
CA LEU A 95 -14.43 15.69 4.39
C LEU A 95 -14.05 15.23 5.81
N MET A 96 -14.56 15.90 6.84
CA MET A 96 -14.39 15.49 8.24
C MET A 96 -15.00 14.11 8.51
N ALA A 97 -16.21 13.85 8.02
CA ALA A 97 -16.84 12.53 8.14
C ALA A 97 -16.04 11.45 7.41
N ALA A 98 -15.53 11.75 6.20
CA ALA A 98 -14.68 10.86 5.42
C ALA A 98 -13.38 10.53 6.16
N GLN A 99 -12.77 11.51 6.84
CA GLN A 99 -11.55 11.31 7.62
C GLN A 99 -11.75 10.33 8.77
N ILE A 100 -12.82 10.49 9.56
CA ILE A 100 -13.17 9.57 10.66
C ILE A 100 -13.37 8.15 10.09
N TYR A 101 -14.18 8.02 9.05
CA TYR A 101 -14.49 6.74 8.44
C TYR A 101 -13.26 6.05 7.83
N ALA A 102 -12.35 6.82 7.22
CA ALA A 102 -11.09 6.30 6.67
C ALA A 102 -10.16 5.77 7.78
N SER A 103 -10.15 6.42 8.94
CA SER A 103 -9.40 5.95 10.11
C SER A 103 -9.95 4.62 10.64
N GLU A 104 -11.28 4.47 10.74
CA GLU A 104 -11.92 3.21 11.16
C GLU A 104 -11.60 2.07 10.18
N LEU A 105 -11.64 2.35 8.88
CA LEU A 105 -11.30 1.38 7.84
C LEU A 105 -9.86 0.84 7.99
N VAL A 106 -8.92 1.67 8.44
CA VAL A 106 -7.53 1.24 8.70
C VAL A 106 -7.47 0.26 9.86
N GLU A 107 -8.21 0.50 10.94
CA GLU A 107 -8.28 -0.43 12.08
C GLU A 107 -8.94 -1.75 11.69
N ASP A 108 -9.99 -1.72 10.88
CA ASP A 108 -10.62 -2.94 10.37
C ASP A 108 -9.61 -3.78 9.55
N PHE A 109 -8.81 -3.15 8.68
CA PHE A 109 -7.79 -3.88 7.91
C PHE A 109 -6.63 -4.41 8.76
N LYS A 110 -6.24 -3.70 9.82
CA LYS A 110 -5.28 -4.22 10.80
C LYS A 110 -5.81 -5.50 11.46
N SER A 111 -7.11 -5.55 11.74
CA SER A 111 -7.76 -6.72 12.36
C SER A 111 -7.86 -7.95 11.44
N TYR A 112 -7.83 -7.75 10.11
CA TYR A 112 -7.83 -8.85 9.13
C TYR A 112 -6.45 -9.47 8.90
N GLU A 113 -5.46 -9.02 9.68
CA GLU A 113 -4.10 -9.49 9.66
C GLU A 113 -3.48 -9.36 8.26
N ILE A 114 -2.54 -10.24 7.94
CA ILE A 114 -1.75 -10.15 6.71
C ILE A 114 -2.56 -10.32 5.43
N LYS A 115 -3.72 -11.01 5.50
CA LYS A 115 -4.66 -11.14 4.36
C LYS A 115 -5.21 -9.78 3.93
N GLY A 116 -5.24 -8.83 4.87
CA GLY A 116 -5.70 -7.46 4.65
C GLY A 116 -4.64 -6.52 4.10
N PHE A 117 -3.38 -6.95 3.93
CA PHE A 117 -2.27 -6.02 3.65
C PHE A 117 -2.51 -5.09 2.45
N GLY A 118 -2.99 -5.61 1.32
CA GLY A 118 -3.29 -4.79 0.15
C GLY A 118 -4.39 -3.77 0.40
N GLY A 119 -5.42 -4.17 1.16
CA GLY A 119 -6.50 -3.27 1.59
C GLY A 119 -6.05 -2.25 2.64
N LEU A 120 -5.17 -2.65 3.57
CA LEU A 120 -4.54 -1.77 4.56
C LEU A 120 -3.78 -0.64 3.87
N VAL A 121 -2.97 -0.95 2.85
CA VAL A 121 -2.26 0.06 2.05
C VAL A 121 -3.24 1.05 1.42
N ILE A 122 -4.32 0.56 0.81
CA ILE A 122 -5.34 1.43 0.20
C ILE A 122 -6.02 2.31 1.26
N ALA A 123 -6.42 1.73 2.40
CA ALA A 123 -7.09 2.45 3.48
C ALA A 123 -6.20 3.54 4.09
N CYS A 124 -4.92 3.22 4.36
CA CYS A 124 -3.94 4.20 4.83
C CYS A 124 -3.83 5.38 3.87
N ASN A 125 -3.76 5.10 2.56
CA ASN A 125 -3.64 6.14 1.54
C ASN A 125 -4.89 7.01 1.44
N LEU A 126 -6.08 6.41 1.57
CA LEU A 126 -7.34 7.18 1.59
C LEU A 126 -7.44 8.06 2.83
N HIS A 127 -7.04 7.56 4.00
CA HIS A 127 -7.03 8.37 5.22
C HIS A 127 -6.03 9.52 5.13
N LEU A 128 -4.78 9.26 4.71
CA LEU A 128 -3.79 10.32 4.50
C LEU A 128 -4.25 11.37 3.49
N LEU A 129 -4.99 10.96 2.45
CA LEU A 129 -5.57 11.87 1.48
C LEU A 129 -6.62 12.81 2.11
N THR A 130 -7.48 12.29 3.01
CA THR A 130 -8.44 13.12 3.75
C THR A 130 -7.74 14.11 4.69
N LEU A 131 -6.74 13.64 5.45
CA LEU A 131 -5.96 14.49 6.37
C LEU A 131 -5.18 15.56 5.61
N LYS A 132 -4.56 15.21 4.49
CA LYS A 132 -3.88 16.16 3.61
C LYS A 132 -4.85 17.22 3.11
N ALA A 133 -6.02 16.83 2.61
CA ALA A 133 -7.03 17.78 2.15
C ALA A 133 -7.51 18.71 3.27
N LEU A 134 -7.69 18.21 4.50
CA LEU A 134 -8.02 19.04 5.66
C LEU A 134 -6.90 20.02 6.00
N SER A 135 -5.64 19.56 5.97
CA SER A 135 -4.45 20.37 6.31
C SER A 135 -4.18 21.54 5.34
N GLU A 136 -4.76 21.46 4.13
CA GLU A 136 -4.66 22.48 3.08
C GLU A 136 -5.75 23.55 3.17
N ILE A 137 -6.81 23.32 3.94
CA ILE A 137 -7.85 24.33 4.19
C ILE A 137 -7.29 25.34 5.21
N PRO A 138 -7.23 26.65 4.89
CA PRO A 138 -6.63 27.65 5.76
C PRO A 138 -7.23 27.70 7.17
N GLU A 139 -8.55 27.52 7.29
CA GLU A 139 -9.30 27.50 8.54
C GLU A 139 -9.14 26.21 9.34
N LYS A 140 -8.41 25.23 8.80
CA LYS A 140 -8.16 23.90 9.37
C LYS A 140 -6.67 23.56 9.45
N ALA A 141 -5.81 24.59 9.52
CA ALA A 141 -4.36 24.42 9.56
C ALA A 141 -3.86 23.54 10.72
N GLU A 142 -4.65 23.39 11.79
CA GLU A 142 -4.39 22.46 12.90
C GLU A 142 -4.24 21.00 12.45
N TRP A 143 -4.85 20.61 11.33
CA TRP A 143 -4.78 19.24 10.78
C TRP A 143 -3.43 18.87 10.17
N ARG A 144 -2.50 19.82 10.05
CA ARG A 144 -1.13 19.53 9.60
C ARG A 144 -0.38 18.60 10.55
N VAL A 145 -0.53 18.79 11.86
CA VAL A 145 0.13 17.94 12.86
C VAL A 145 -0.43 16.51 12.82
N PRO A 146 -1.76 16.29 12.89
CA PRO A 146 -2.34 14.96 12.67
C PRO A 146 -1.89 14.33 11.36
N PHE A 147 -1.88 15.07 10.24
CA PHE A 147 -1.40 14.54 8.96
C PHE A 147 0.07 14.04 9.04
N GLU A 148 0.97 14.86 9.58
CA GLU A 148 2.38 14.48 9.74
C GLU A 148 2.58 13.28 10.66
N ASP A 149 1.88 13.23 11.78
CA ASP A 149 2.01 12.15 12.74
C ASP A 149 1.41 10.85 12.21
N THR A 150 0.28 10.90 11.51
CA THR A 150 -0.30 9.73 10.84
C THR A 150 0.59 9.22 9.71
N CYS A 151 1.29 10.08 8.96
CA CYS A 151 2.31 9.64 7.99
C CYS A 151 3.40 8.79 8.67
N LYS A 152 3.91 9.23 9.83
CA LYS A 152 4.94 8.49 10.57
C LYS A 152 4.41 7.18 11.13
N GLU A 153 3.20 7.20 11.68
CA GLU A 153 2.52 6.01 12.20
C GLU A 153 2.33 4.96 11.09
N TYR A 154 1.86 5.38 9.92
CA TYR A 154 1.60 4.47 8.80
C TYR A 154 2.86 3.93 8.17
N VAL A 155 3.98 4.67 8.20
CA VAL A 155 5.29 4.09 7.86
C VAL A 155 5.57 2.89 8.76
N VAL A 156 5.45 3.03 10.08
CA VAL A 156 5.73 1.93 11.02
C VAL A 156 4.81 0.74 10.78
N ILE A 157 3.49 0.98 10.74
CA ILE A 157 2.47 -0.07 10.54
C ILE A 157 2.70 -0.82 9.23
N LEU A 158 2.92 -0.10 8.13
CA LEU A 158 3.10 -0.71 6.82
C LEU A 158 4.44 -1.44 6.71
N GLU A 159 5.51 -0.99 7.37
CA GLU A 159 6.78 -1.71 7.43
C GLU A 159 6.66 -3.03 8.20
N GLU A 160 6.00 -3.01 9.35
CA GLU A 160 5.76 -4.22 10.15
C GLU A 160 4.94 -5.24 9.35
N ALA A 161 3.83 -4.80 8.75
CA ALA A 161 2.99 -5.67 7.93
C ALA A 161 3.73 -6.19 6.68
N LEU A 162 4.53 -5.34 6.02
CA LEU A 162 5.34 -5.74 4.87
C LEU A 162 6.39 -6.80 5.22
N ASN A 163 7.02 -6.69 6.40
CA ASN A 163 7.99 -7.68 6.86
C ASN A 163 7.33 -9.05 7.11
N VAL A 164 6.17 -9.06 7.76
CA VAL A 164 5.37 -10.29 7.96
C VAL A 164 4.99 -10.91 6.61
N TYR A 165 4.57 -10.07 5.67
CA TYR A 165 4.19 -10.48 4.32
C TYR A 165 5.33 -11.23 3.61
N VAL A 166 6.53 -10.64 3.62
CA VAL A 166 7.73 -11.21 2.98
C VAL A 166 8.08 -12.57 3.55
N GLU A 167 8.02 -12.72 4.87
CA GLU A 167 8.36 -13.99 5.51
C GLU A 167 7.36 -15.10 5.18
N LEU A 168 6.07 -14.79 5.14
CA LEU A 168 5.05 -15.74 4.72
C LEU A 168 5.17 -16.09 3.23
N PHE A 169 5.42 -15.10 2.38
CA PHE A 169 5.67 -15.33 0.96
C PHE A 169 6.85 -16.27 0.73
N LYS A 170 8.01 -16.01 1.36
CA LYS A 170 9.21 -16.86 1.24
C LYS A 170 8.89 -18.31 1.65
N LYS A 171 8.12 -18.48 2.72
CA LYS A 171 7.69 -19.81 3.21
C LYS A 171 6.82 -20.52 2.18
N THR A 172 5.82 -19.85 1.61
CA THR A 172 4.92 -20.43 0.60
C THR A 172 5.64 -20.70 -0.72
N TYR A 173 6.51 -19.78 -1.14
CA TYR A 173 7.33 -19.91 -2.33
C TYR A 173 8.27 -21.11 -2.25
N SER A 174 8.96 -21.26 -1.12
CA SER A 174 9.86 -22.39 -0.85
C SER A 174 9.12 -23.73 -1.01
N LYS A 175 7.90 -23.84 -0.46
CA LYS A 175 7.09 -25.06 -0.60
C LYS A 175 6.64 -25.36 -2.03
N THR A 176 6.35 -24.32 -2.81
CA THR A 176 5.65 -24.47 -4.10
C THR A 176 6.63 -24.58 -5.27
N TYR A 177 7.75 -23.87 -5.19
CA TYR A 177 8.65 -23.70 -6.33
C TYR A 177 10.02 -24.33 -6.13
N ILE A 178 10.40 -24.67 -4.89
CA ILE A 178 11.67 -25.32 -4.61
C ILE A 178 11.39 -26.75 -4.16
N ASN A 179 11.84 -27.71 -4.97
CA ASN A 179 11.81 -29.12 -4.60
C ASN A 179 13.23 -29.59 -4.29
N ILE A 180 13.40 -30.31 -3.20
CA ILE A 180 14.67 -30.91 -2.81
C ILE A 180 14.49 -32.41 -2.80
N GLU A 181 15.12 -33.09 -3.75
CA GLU A 181 15.13 -34.54 -3.84
C GLU A 181 16.42 -35.07 -3.22
N THR A 182 16.30 -36.07 -2.35
CA THR A 182 17.43 -36.66 -1.64
C THR A 182 17.45 -38.16 -1.85
N SER A 183 18.65 -38.70 -2.03
CA SER A 183 18.97 -40.12 -2.02
C SER A 183 20.12 -40.35 -1.04
N GLU A 184 20.49 -41.62 -0.81
CA GLU A 184 21.54 -42.00 0.14
C GLU A 184 22.89 -41.29 -0.11
N TYR A 185 23.18 -40.91 -1.36
CA TYR A 185 24.45 -40.27 -1.74
C TYR A 185 24.32 -38.95 -2.49
N GLU A 186 23.12 -38.54 -2.90
CA GLU A 186 22.92 -37.35 -3.74
C GLU A 186 21.76 -36.47 -3.26
N MET A 187 21.94 -35.16 -3.38
CA MET A 187 20.89 -34.16 -3.20
C MET A 187 20.76 -33.35 -4.48
N HIS A 188 19.53 -33.18 -4.97
CA HIS A 188 19.19 -32.36 -6.14
C HIS A 188 18.23 -31.25 -5.71
N VAL A 189 18.50 -30.02 -6.13
CA VAL A 189 17.62 -28.87 -5.88
C VAL A 189 17.00 -28.46 -7.21
N PHE A 190 15.68 -28.33 -7.21
CA PHE A 190 14.89 -27.88 -8.34
C PHE A 190 14.24 -26.54 -8.03
N HIS A 191 14.12 -25.70 -9.05
CA HIS A 191 13.40 -24.44 -9.03
C HIS A 191 12.44 -24.40 -10.21
N LYS A 192 11.13 -24.25 -9.97
CA LYS A 192 10.09 -24.25 -11.02
C LYS A 192 10.18 -25.50 -11.94
N GLY A 193 10.56 -26.65 -11.37
CA GLY A 193 10.74 -27.90 -12.11
C GLY A 193 12.10 -28.07 -12.80
N GLU A 194 12.95 -27.04 -12.81
CA GLU A 194 14.29 -27.12 -13.41
C GLU A 194 15.35 -27.42 -12.35
N ARG A 195 16.27 -28.35 -12.63
CA ARG A 195 17.36 -28.66 -11.69
C ARG A 195 18.40 -27.54 -11.69
N VAL A 196 18.59 -26.91 -10.52
CA VAL A 196 19.47 -25.74 -10.34
C VAL A 196 20.72 -26.04 -9.52
N ALA A 197 20.77 -27.15 -8.79
CA ALA A 197 21.97 -27.65 -8.13
C ALA A 197 21.93 -29.17 -7.90
N ALA A 198 23.10 -29.78 -7.79
CA ALA A 198 23.28 -31.18 -7.41
C ALA A 198 24.57 -31.35 -6.60
N CYS A 199 24.53 -32.16 -5.54
CA CYS A 199 25.65 -32.37 -4.61
C CYS A 199 25.73 -33.83 -4.15
N ARG A 200 26.94 -34.33 -3.86
CA ARG A 200 27.17 -35.68 -3.32
C ARG A 200 27.57 -35.66 -1.85
N TYR A 201 27.21 -36.72 -1.12
CA TYR A 201 27.65 -36.91 0.26
C TYR A 201 29.14 -37.32 0.32
N PRO A 202 29.90 -36.88 1.35
CA PRO A 202 29.58 -35.84 2.33
C PRO A 202 29.81 -34.44 1.72
N GLY A 203 28.74 -33.66 1.55
CA GLY A 203 28.86 -32.39 0.83
C GLY A 203 27.56 -31.71 0.44
N PHE A 204 26.49 -31.85 1.22
CA PHE A 204 25.20 -31.22 0.89
C PHE A 204 25.15 -29.70 1.16
N GLY A 205 26.12 -29.15 1.89
CA GLY A 205 26.21 -27.73 2.23
C GLY A 205 26.01 -26.77 1.04
N PRO A 206 26.70 -26.95 -0.10
CA PRO A 206 26.52 -26.11 -1.29
C PRO A 206 25.10 -26.13 -1.87
N CYS A 207 24.39 -27.27 -1.83
CA CYS A 207 23.01 -27.36 -2.32
C CYS A 207 22.03 -26.67 -1.39
N ILE A 208 22.19 -26.85 -0.08
CA ILE A 208 21.40 -26.13 0.93
C ILE A 208 21.61 -24.61 0.80
N GLU A 209 22.86 -24.18 0.63
CA GLU A 209 23.21 -22.77 0.46
C GLU A 209 22.63 -22.20 -0.85
N LYS A 210 22.65 -22.98 -1.94
CA LYS A 210 22.02 -22.59 -3.21
C LYS A 210 20.50 -22.44 -3.05
N ALA A 211 19.84 -23.39 -2.38
CA ALA A 211 18.41 -23.32 -2.11
C ALA A 211 18.05 -22.08 -1.26
N LYS A 212 18.82 -21.81 -0.19
CA LYS A 212 18.67 -20.59 0.63
C LYS A 212 18.81 -19.32 -0.21
N LYS A 213 19.86 -19.22 -1.03
CA LYS A 213 20.04 -18.06 -1.92
C LYS A 213 18.90 -17.88 -2.91
N ILE A 214 18.29 -18.95 -3.43
CA ILE A 214 17.13 -18.83 -4.31
C ILE A 214 15.92 -18.27 -3.54
N VAL A 215 15.65 -18.77 -2.33
CA VAL A 215 14.58 -18.23 -1.46
C VAL A 215 14.86 -16.77 -1.07
N GLU A 216 16.09 -16.45 -0.70
CA GLU A 216 16.51 -15.11 -0.29
C GLU A 216 16.49 -14.09 -1.43
N ASN A 217 16.71 -14.53 -2.68
CA ASN A 217 16.68 -13.68 -3.88
C ASN A 217 15.33 -13.72 -4.62
N ALA A 218 14.39 -14.56 -4.21
CA ALA A 218 12.99 -14.52 -4.67
C ALA A 218 12.25 -13.17 -4.44
N PRO A 219 12.64 -12.26 -3.52
CA PRO A 219 11.98 -10.95 -3.36
C PRO A 219 11.95 -10.09 -4.63
N ASN A 220 12.89 -10.28 -5.57
CA ASN A 220 12.89 -9.55 -6.84
C ASN A 220 11.76 -9.98 -7.79
N GLU A 221 11.12 -11.13 -7.55
CA GLU A 221 9.94 -11.57 -8.29
C GLU A 221 8.63 -10.96 -7.73
N HIS A 222 8.72 -10.14 -6.68
CA HIS A 222 7.55 -9.64 -5.95
C HIS A 222 7.24 -8.16 -6.23
N ILE A 223 6.59 -7.90 -7.38
CA ILE A 223 6.18 -6.56 -7.81
C ILE A 223 5.41 -5.79 -6.70
N PRO A 224 4.45 -6.38 -5.96
CA PRO A 224 3.76 -5.63 -4.91
C PRO A 224 4.63 -5.25 -3.71
N TYR A 225 5.70 -5.99 -3.42
CA TYR A 225 6.62 -5.70 -2.30
C TYR A 225 7.50 -4.52 -2.67
N ILE A 226 8.12 -4.58 -3.85
CA ILE A 226 8.99 -3.51 -4.36
C ILE A 226 8.18 -2.21 -4.40
N LYS A 227 6.97 -2.26 -4.96
CA LYS A 227 6.08 -1.10 -5.06
C LYS A 227 5.61 -0.57 -3.70
N CYS A 228 5.26 -1.43 -2.75
CA CYS A 228 4.90 -0.98 -1.40
C CYS A 228 6.11 -0.37 -0.67
N LYS A 229 7.31 -0.92 -0.85
CA LYS A 229 8.54 -0.37 -0.27
C LYS A 229 8.87 1.00 -0.84
N GLU A 230 8.73 1.20 -2.15
CA GLU A 230 8.86 2.50 -2.82
C GLU A 230 7.85 3.52 -2.26
N MET A 231 6.60 3.09 -2.06
CA MET A 231 5.56 3.92 -1.45
C MET A 231 5.89 4.31 0.01
N ILE A 232 6.32 3.35 0.83
CA ILE A 232 6.73 3.62 2.22
C ILE A 232 7.92 4.58 2.26
N GLN A 233 8.89 4.39 1.37
CA GLN A 233 10.04 5.29 1.26
C GLN A 233 9.60 6.71 0.89
N THR A 234 8.61 6.82 0.01
CA THR A 234 7.98 8.10 -0.36
C THR A 234 7.41 8.82 0.86
N TYR A 235 6.76 8.11 1.80
CA TYR A 235 6.32 8.68 3.08
C TYR A 235 7.47 9.08 4.02
N LYS A 236 8.55 8.29 4.09
CA LYS A 236 9.72 8.60 4.93
C LYS A 236 10.45 9.86 4.49
N GLU A 237 10.51 10.09 3.19
CA GLU A 237 11.20 11.24 2.61
C GLU A 237 10.35 12.52 2.66
N PHE A 238 9.05 12.41 2.97
CA PHE A 238 8.17 13.55 3.09
C PHE A 238 8.60 14.44 4.27
N LYS A 239 8.91 15.70 3.95
CA LYS A 239 9.15 16.76 4.92
C LYS A 239 8.24 17.94 4.58
N VAL A 240 7.47 18.41 5.55
CA VAL A 240 6.67 19.62 5.35
C VAL A 240 7.61 20.81 5.14
N PRO A 241 7.45 21.62 4.07
CA PRO A 241 8.36 22.71 3.79
C PRO A 241 8.42 23.72 4.94
N ILE A 242 9.64 24.10 5.35
CA ILE A 242 9.95 24.97 6.51
C ILE A 242 9.18 26.31 6.46
N ALA A 243 8.86 26.82 5.28
CA ALA A 243 8.07 28.04 5.09
C ALA A 243 6.68 27.98 5.78
N TYR A 244 6.12 26.78 5.98
CA TYR A 244 4.82 26.58 6.63
C TYR A 244 4.89 26.36 8.14
N GLN A 245 6.07 26.01 8.68
CA GLN A 245 6.29 25.91 10.13
C GLN A 245 6.29 27.30 10.79
N ASN A 246 6.75 28.33 10.07
CA ASN A 246 6.76 29.72 10.55
C ASN A 246 5.35 30.34 10.66
N LEU A 247 4.37 29.85 9.89
CA LEU A 247 2.97 30.30 9.97
C LEU A 247 2.28 29.84 11.27
N LEU A 248 2.60 28.64 11.77
CA LEU A 248 2.11 28.13 13.06
C LEU A 248 2.73 28.88 14.24
N PHE A 249 4.00 29.29 14.13
CA PHE A 249 4.65 30.14 15.13
C PHE A 249 3.99 31.53 15.20
N ASN A 250 3.69 32.16 14.06
CA ASN A 250 3.08 33.48 14.04
C ASN A 250 1.62 33.52 14.53
N GLN A 251 0.81 32.49 14.25
CA GLN A 251 -0.57 32.44 14.75
C GLN A 251 -0.65 32.23 16.27
N ASN A 252 0.27 31.46 16.86
CA ASN A 252 0.37 31.31 18.31
C ASN A 252 0.87 32.60 18.98
N VAL A 253 1.82 33.32 18.38
CA VAL A 253 2.30 34.62 18.92
C VAL A 253 1.20 35.68 18.90
N ILE A 254 0.36 35.75 17.86
CA ILE A 254 -0.76 36.71 17.79
C ILE A 254 -1.85 36.40 18.83
N LYS A 255 -2.03 35.13 19.22
CA LYS A 255 -3.00 34.74 20.26
C LYS A 255 -2.57 35.12 21.69
N TYR A 256 -1.29 35.46 21.90
CA TYR A 256 -0.74 35.95 23.16
C TYR A 256 -0.49 37.47 23.17
N LEU A 257 -0.85 38.18 22.09
CA LEU A 257 -0.66 39.62 21.94
C LEU A 257 -1.97 40.41 21.75
N ASN A 258 -3.12 39.75 21.87
CA ASN A 258 -4.46 40.36 21.97
C ASN A 258 -5.12 39.92 23.27
#